data_AF-A0A7X4ERY3-F1
#
_entry.id   AF-A0A7X4ERY3-F1
#
_cell.length_a   1.000
_cell.length_b   1.000
_cell.length_c   1.000
_cell.angle_alpha   90.00
_cell.angle_beta   90.00
_cell.angle_gamma   90.00
#
_symmetry.space_group_name_H-M   'P 1'
#
loop_
_entity.id
_entity.type
_entity.pdbx_description
1 polymer ?
#
loop_
_entity_poly.entity_id
_entity_poly.type
_entity_poly.pdbx_seq_one_letter_code
_entity_poly.pdbx_strand_id
1 'polypeptide(L)'
;MIRSYLILIILFVSGSAIAHHAATGRYAPDGFGEIEGEITDIFWRNPHVRFLISRAGDNGEVEEWEVEFGSVNTLERIGVSRDLVSVGDRVSVYGRMGRDGLQAMFAGSIVMPNGEELPLQAGVERRYGLTESAFREARATDSALRADIFRVWLPLERPNTGAGNTVYPLTQAGQAVLASWNPESDPALRCIPPGLPTAMDNPYPIEFVDRGGVIELRLEEWDGLRTIYVEGEGDPVQPRMGRSVGRWEGRSLVVETTDMDWRYVDDLGTPQSEDAVIEERFTLSEDGIRLDWEARISDPVNFTEPVVMAGAWTWVPGHEIKSFNCALPEPAN
;
A
#
# COMPACT_ATOMS: atom_id res chain seq x y z
N MET A 1 -22.53 -32.10 42.47
CA MET A 1 -22.87 -31.08 41.45
C MET A 1 -21.66 -30.18 41.26
N ILE A 2 -20.76 -30.53 40.34
CA ILE A 2 -19.59 -29.71 39.99
C ILE A 2 -19.94 -29.08 38.63
N ARG A 3 -20.14 -27.75 38.60
CA ARG A 3 -20.37 -27.00 37.35
C ARG A 3 -19.01 -26.62 36.77
N SER A 4 -18.61 -27.32 35.71
CA SER A 4 -17.51 -26.91 34.86
C SER A 4 -17.91 -25.67 34.06
N TYR A 5 -17.13 -24.59 34.17
CA TYR A 5 -17.21 -23.47 33.23
C TYR A 5 -16.05 -23.63 32.23
N LEU A 6 -16.40 -23.86 30.98
CA LEU A 6 -15.48 -23.87 29.84
C LEU A 6 -15.22 -22.41 29.48
N ILE A 7 -14.00 -21.91 29.71
CA ILE A 7 -13.58 -20.59 29.26
C ILE A 7 -13.19 -20.74 27.78
N LEU A 8 -14.00 -20.17 26.90
CA LEU A 8 -13.70 -20.05 25.47
C LEU A 8 -12.72 -18.89 25.30
N ILE A 9 -11.44 -19.20 25.08
CA ILE A 9 -10.43 -18.22 24.69
C ILE A 9 -10.64 -17.93 23.21
N ILE A 10 -11.25 -16.78 22.90
CA ILE A 10 -11.30 -16.24 21.55
C ILE A 10 -9.95 -15.55 21.32
N LEU A 11 -9.09 -16.20 20.53
CA LEU A 11 -7.87 -15.60 19.98
C LEU A 11 -8.29 -14.65 18.85
N PHE A 12 -8.39 -13.36 19.16
CA PHE A 12 -8.36 -12.31 18.14
C PHE A 12 -6.93 -12.25 17.59
N VAL A 13 -6.74 -12.75 16.36
CA VAL A 13 -5.55 -12.41 15.58
C VAL A 13 -5.82 -11.02 14.99
N SER A 14 -5.44 -9.99 15.74
CA SER A 14 -5.41 -8.62 15.26
C SER A 14 -4.26 -8.50 14.26
N GLY A 15 -4.56 -8.58 12.97
CA GLY A 15 -3.63 -8.18 11.93
C GLY A 15 -3.40 -6.67 12.02
N SER A 16 -2.25 -6.26 12.56
CA SER A 16 -1.81 -4.88 12.57
C SER A 16 -1.51 -4.42 11.13
N ALA A 17 -2.52 -3.90 10.44
CA ALA A 17 -2.30 -3.05 9.27
C ALA A 17 -2.05 -1.61 9.77
N ILE A 18 -0.80 -1.34 10.18
CA ILE A 18 -0.35 0.00 10.59
C ILE A 18 0.66 0.51 9.55
N ALA A 19 0.34 1.71 9.04
CA ALA A 19 1.14 2.65 8.25
C ALA A 19 1.09 2.56 6.72
N HIS A 20 0.62 3.65 6.12
CA HIS A 20 0.91 4.10 4.75
C HIS A 20 0.91 5.64 4.71
N HIS A 21 2.11 6.20 4.53
CA HIS A 21 2.60 7.51 4.04
C HIS A 21 2.05 8.85 4.56
N ALA A 22 0.95 8.88 5.31
CA ALA A 22 0.50 10.10 6.02
C ALA A 22 -0.03 9.85 7.44
N ALA A 23 -0.34 8.58 7.76
CA ALA A 23 -1.06 8.24 8.98
C ALA A 23 -0.21 8.26 10.26
N THR A 24 1.10 8.04 10.18
CA THR A 24 1.97 7.81 11.35
C THR A 24 2.19 9.07 12.20
N GLY A 25 2.18 10.25 11.59
CA GLY A 25 2.28 11.54 12.28
C GLY A 25 0.92 12.16 12.64
N ARG A 26 -0.04 12.12 11.71
CA ARG A 26 -1.29 12.90 11.78
C ARG A 26 -2.32 12.35 12.75
N TYR A 27 -2.41 11.02 12.90
CA TYR A 27 -3.44 10.37 13.72
C TYR A 27 -2.85 9.77 15.01
N ALA A 28 -3.67 9.74 16.06
CA ALA A 28 -3.31 9.13 17.33
C ALA A 28 -3.34 7.59 17.20
N PRO A 29 -2.23 6.87 17.49
CA PRO A 29 -2.17 5.41 17.30
C PRO A 29 -3.28 4.63 18.01
N ASP A 30 -3.64 5.04 19.23
CA ASP A 30 -4.65 4.38 20.07
C ASP A 30 -5.93 5.21 20.27
N GLY A 31 -6.03 6.37 19.60
CA GLY A 31 -7.15 7.30 19.78
C GLY A 31 -8.28 6.98 18.82
N PHE A 32 -9.11 5.98 19.10
CA PHE A 32 -10.32 5.73 18.32
C PHE A 32 -11.51 6.53 18.84
N GLY A 33 -12.34 7.01 17.94
CA GLY A 33 -13.51 7.81 18.29
C GLY A 33 -14.55 7.84 17.17
N GLU A 34 -15.68 8.43 17.51
CA GLU A 34 -16.82 8.63 16.63
C GLU A 34 -17.15 10.11 16.53
N ILE A 35 -17.49 10.59 15.33
CA ILE A 35 -17.99 11.92 15.09
C ILE A 35 -19.31 11.84 14.31
N GLU A 36 -20.29 12.65 14.71
CA GLU A 36 -21.54 12.82 13.98
C GLU A 36 -21.59 14.22 13.37
N GLY A 37 -21.97 14.31 12.10
CA GLY A 37 -22.01 15.59 11.39
C GLY A 37 -22.63 15.49 10.01
N GLU A 38 -22.60 16.60 9.28
CA GLU A 38 -23.08 16.72 7.90
C GLU A 38 -21.89 16.78 6.94
N ILE A 39 -21.91 15.99 5.86
CA ILE A 39 -20.90 16.05 4.81
C ILE A 39 -21.04 17.38 4.06
N THR A 40 -20.01 18.23 4.10
CA THR A 40 -19.99 19.53 3.42
C THR A 40 -19.20 19.50 2.11
N ASP A 41 -18.22 18.62 1.98
CA ASP A 41 -17.45 18.42 0.75
C ASP A 41 -17.01 16.96 0.57
N ILE A 42 -16.81 16.54 -0.68
CA ILE A 42 -16.38 15.19 -1.04
C ILE A 42 -15.25 15.25 -2.07
N PHE A 43 -14.06 14.83 -1.67
CA PHE A 43 -12.93 14.57 -2.55
C PHE A 43 -12.81 13.06 -2.83
N TRP A 44 -13.32 12.62 -3.99
CA TRP A 44 -13.33 11.22 -4.41
C TRP A 44 -12.24 10.89 -5.42
N ARG A 45 -10.98 10.88 -4.97
CA ARG A 45 -9.81 10.54 -5.78
C ARG A 45 -8.79 9.76 -4.96
N ASN A 46 -7.84 9.13 -5.64
CA ASN A 46 -6.68 8.52 -4.99
C ASN A 46 -5.65 9.60 -4.62
N PRO A 47 -4.83 9.38 -3.57
CA PRO A 47 -4.56 8.10 -2.92
C PRO A 47 -5.59 7.69 -1.86
N HIS A 48 -6.33 8.65 -1.31
CA HIS A 48 -7.35 8.44 -0.29
C HIS A 48 -8.57 9.33 -0.57
N VAL A 49 -9.75 8.76 -0.38
CA VAL A 49 -10.98 9.56 -0.40
C VAL A 49 -11.05 10.40 0.87
N ARG A 50 -11.51 11.65 0.74
CA ARG A 50 -11.69 12.57 1.86
C ARG A 50 -13.09 13.19 1.86
N PHE A 51 -13.62 13.38 3.05
CA PHE A 51 -14.81 14.21 3.30
C PHE A 51 -14.45 15.38 4.20
N LEU A 52 -15.11 16.52 3.98
CA LEU A 52 -15.25 17.53 5.03
C LEU A 52 -16.59 17.30 5.74
N ILE A 53 -16.58 17.29 7.07
CA ILE A 53 -17.76 17.07 7.89
C ILE A 53 -17.93 18.23 8.86
N SER A 54 -19.08 18.89 8.80
CA SER A 54 -19.47 19.93 9.74
C SER A 54 -20.23 19.34 10.93
N ARG A 55 -19.84 19.70 12.15
CA ARG A 55 -20.55 19.33 13.39
C ARG A 55 -20.62 20.49 14.37
N ALA A 56 -21.59 20.42 15.29
CA ALA A 56 -21.60 21.31 16.45
C ALA A 56 -20.51 20.86 17.44
N GLY A 57 -19.65 21.79 17.83
CA GLY A 57 -18.69 21.65 18.92
C GLY A 57 -19.35 21.81 20.29
N ASP A 58 -18.61 21.50 21.35
CA ASP A 58 -19.12 21.43 22.72
C ASP A 58 -19.60 22.80 23.27
N ASN A 59 -19.11 23.90 22.68
CA ASN A 59 -19.44 25.28 23.02
C ASN A 59 -20.50 25.90 22.08
N GLY A 60 -21.06 25.10 21.15
CA GLY A 60 -22.02 25.57 20.14
C GLY A 60 -21.39 26.23 18.92
N GLU A 61 -20.05 26.25 18.80
CA GLU A 61 -19.36 26.63 17.56
C GLU A 61 -19.51 25.51 16.52
N VAL A 62 -19.35 25.87 15.24
CA VAL A 62 -19.32 24.89 14.15
C VAL A 62 -17.87 24.47 13.94
N GLU A 63 -17.61 23.17 14.06
CA GLU A 63 -16.33 22.55 13.75
C GLU A 63 -16.38 21.90 12.37
N GLU A 64 -15.30 22.03 11.62
CA GLU A 64 -15.10 21.31 10.35
C GLU A 64 -14.03 20.25 10.55
N TRP A 65 -14.35 19.01 10.16
CA TRP A 65 -13.49 17.85 10.33
C TRP A 65 -13.06 17.30 8.97
N GLU A 66 -11.75 17.10 8.80
CA GLU A 66 -11.21 16.42 7.63
C GLU A 66 -11.16 14.90 7.88
N VAL A 67 -11.98 14.15 7.15
CA VAL A 67 -12.09 12.69 7.30
C VAL A 67 -11.48 12.02 6.08
N GLU A 68 -10.34 11.36 6.25
CA GLU A 68 -9.65 10.57 5.21
C GLU A 68 -9.86 9.08 5.45
N PHE A 69 -9.91 8.26 4.40
CA PHE A 69 -10.02 6.80 4.52
C PHE A 69 -9.46 6.09 3.29
N GLY A 70 -9.88 4.85 3.02
CA GLY A 70 -9.34 4.03 1.94
C GLY A 70 -9.33 4.72 0.57
N SER A 71 -8.46 4.22 -0.30
CA SER A 71 -8.40 4.63 -1.71
C SER A 71 -9.70 4.30 -2.45
N VAL A 72 -9.93 4.97 -3.58
CA VAL A 72 -11.03 4.64 -4.49
C VAL A 72 -10.97 3.15 -4.88
N ASN A 73 -9.78 2.63 -5.18
CA ASN A 73 -9.58 1.22 -5.55
C ASN A 73 -9.99 0.27 -4.42
N THR A 74 -9.70 0.64 -3.16
CA THR A 74 -10.14 -0.15 -2.00
C THR A 74 -11.65 -0.15 -1.87
N LEU A 75 -12.30 1.02 -1.99
CA LEU A 75 -13.75 1.16 -1.86
C LEU A 75 -14.50 0.41 -2.95
N GLU A 76 -14.07 0.54 -4.21
CA GLU A 76 -14.65 -0.22 -5.32
C GLU A 76 -14.57 -1.72 -5.11
N ARG A 77 -13.45 -2.22 -4.58
CA ARG A 77 -13.24 -3.65 -4.30
C ARG A 77 -14.12 -4.19 -3.18
N ILE A 78 -14.64 -3.33 -2.31
CA ILE A 78 -15.57 -3.72 -1.23
C ILE A 78 -17.01 -3.27 -1.48
N GLY A 79 -17.31 -2.81 -2.71
CA GLY A 79 -18.66 -2.46 -3.14
C GLY A 79 -19.15 -1.10 -2.63
N VAL A 80 -18.25 -0.22 -2.18
CA VAL A 80 -18.59 1.14 -1.78
C VAL A 80 -18.28 2.08 -2.94
N SER A 81 -19.34 2.60 -3.56
CA SER A 81 -19.26 3.48 -4.72
C SER A 81 -19.65 4.92 -4.37
N ARG A 82 -19.21 5.88 -5.20
CA ARG A 82 -19.41 7.32 -4.96
C ARG A 82 -20.89 7.70 -4.86
N ASP A 83 -21.79 7.01 -5.53
CA ASP A 83 -23.23 7.27 -5.54
C ASP A 83 -23.95 6.92 -4.22
N LEU A 84 -23.29 6.19 -3.31
CA LEU A 84 -23.84 5.89 -1.98
C LEU A 84 -23.77 7.07 -1.01
N VAL A 85 -23.03 8.13 -1.34
CA VAL A 85 -22.79 9.27 -0.44
C VAL A 85 -23.08 10.61 -1.14
N SER A 86 -23.60 11.59 -0.42
CA SER A 86 -23.92 12.92 -0.92
C SER A 86 -23.51 14.03 0.05
N VAL A 87 -23.18 15.20 -0.51
CA VAL A 87 -23.09 16.43 0.30
C VAL A 87 -24.48 16.71 0.89
N GLY A 88 -24.52 17.03 2.18
CA GLY A 88 -25.74 17.18 2.98
C GLY A 88 -26.16 15.92 3.72
N ASP A 89 -25.52 14.76 3.50
CA ASP A 89 -25.80 13.57 4.30
C ASP A 89 -25.33 13.79 5.74
N ARG A 90 -26.24 13.52 6.68
CA ARG A 90 -25.90 13.46 8.12
C ARG A 90 -25.47 12.05 8.48
N VAL A 91 -24.22 11.90 8.87
CA VAL A 91 -23.53 10.63 9.03
C VAL A 91 -22.89 10.51 10.41
N SER A 92 -22.66 9.28 10.85
CA SER A 92 -21.73 8.99 11.95
C SER A 92 -20.50 8.28 11.40
N VAL A 93 -19.31 8.74 11.77
CA VAL A 93 -18.05 8.20 11.28
C VAL A 93 -17.19 7.72 12.44
N TYR A 94 -16.70 6.50 12.35
CA TYR A 94 -15.83 5.90 13.35
C TYR A 94 -14.43 5.64 12.78
N GLY A 95 -13.38 5.98 13.55
CA GLY A 95 -12.01 5.85 13.09
C GLY A 95 -10.96 6.29 14.09
N ARG A 96 -9.70 6.39 13.63
CA ARG A 96 -8.60 6.95 14.40
C ARG A 96 -8.65 8.47 14.34
N MET A 97 -8.69 9.10 15.50
CA MET A 97 -8.72 10.55 15.68
C MET A 97 -7.36 11.18 15.36
N GLY A 98 -7.40 12.44 14.95
CA GLY A 98 -6.22 13.28 14.79
C GLY A 98 -5.44 13.40 16.10
N ARG A 99 -4.11 13.49 15.98
CA ARG A 99 -3.21 13.70 17.12
C ARG A 99 -3.36 15.13 17.65
N ASP A 100 -3.09 15.32 18.94
CA ASP A 100 -2.96 16.65 19.57
C ASP A 100 -4.16 17.59 19.37
N GLY A 101 -5.37 17.02 19.27
CA GLY A 101 -6.61 17.79 19.10
C GLY A 101 -6.90 18.24 17.67
N LEU A 102 -6.15 17.74 16.68
CA LEU A 102 -6.42 17.96 15.27
C LEU A 102 -7.81 17.44 14.89
N GLN A 103 -8.63 18.29 14.27
CA GLN A 103 -9.96 17.95 13.72
C GLN A 103 -9.83 17.14 12.42
N ALA A 104 -9.21 15.99 12.53
CA ALA A 104 -9.05 15.04 11.45
C ALA A 104 -9.36 13.63 11.92
N MET A 105 -9.74 12.75 11.00
CA MET A 105 -9.97 11.34 11.29
C MET A 105 -9.49 10.46 10.14
N PHE A 106 -8.84 9.34 10.47
CA PHE A 106 -8.67 8.22 9.55
C PHE A 106 -9.79 7.21 9.77
N ALA A 107 -10.82 7.28 8.93
CA ALA A 107 -12.08 6.57 9.15
C ALA A 107 -12.01 5.09 8.73
N GLY A 108 -12.63 4.24 9.55
CA GLY A 108 -12.79 2.81 9.29
C GLY A 108 -14.20 2.42 8.82
N SER A 109 -15.24 3.11 9.30
CA SER A 109 -16.63 2.93 8.85
C SER A 109 -17.45 4.22 8.95
N ILE A 110 -18.58 4.22 8.25
CA ILE A 110 -19.56 5.32 8.23
C ILE A 110 -20.98 4.74 8.32
N VAL A 111 -21.81 5.32 9.17
CA VAL A 111 -23.25 5.06 9.25
C VAL A 111 -23.98 6.14 8.48
N MET A 112 -24.73 5.72 7.45
CA MET A 112 -25.48 6.58 6.55
C MET A 112 -26.85 6.96 7.13
N PRO A 113 -27.55 8.00 6.60
CA PRO A 113 -28.86 8.44 7.11
C PRO A 113 -29.94 7.35 7.12
N ASN A 114 -29.83 6.35 6.24
CA ASN A 114 -30.73 5.19 6.17
C ASN A 114 -30.44 4.12 7.25
N GLY A 115 -29.41 4.31 8.07
CA GLY A 115 -28.96 3.38 9.11
C GLY A 115 -28.00 2.28 8.62
N GLU A 116 -27.61 2.30 7.35
CA GLU A 116 -26.64 1.36 6.79
C GLU A 116 -25.22 1.73 7.20
N GLU A 117 -24.45 0.76 7.71
CA GLU A 117 -23.03 0.94 7.98
C GLU A 117 -22.18 0.47 6.80
N LEU A 118 -21.41 1.39 6.22
CA LEU A 118 -20.49 1.13 5.13
C LEU A 118 -19.04 1.03 5.63
N PRO A 119 -18.26 0.03 5.20
CA PRO A 119 -16.84 -0.01 5.48
C PRO A 119 -16.09 1.04 4.65
N LEU A 120 -15.16 1.75 5.26
CA LEU A 120 -14.30 2.72 4.57
C LEU A 120 -12.87 2.21 4.36
N GLN A 121 -12.58 1.02 4.90
CA GLN A 121 -11.32 0.31 4.75
C GLN A 121 -11.55 -1.21 4.72
N ALA A 122 -10.56 -1.95 4.22
CA ALA A 122 -10.59 -3.40 4.24
C ALA A 122 -9.19 -4.01 4.15
N GLY A 123 -9.00 -5.11 4.88
CA GLY A 123 -7.82 -5.98 4.74
C GLY A 123 -7.77 -6.67 3.37
N VAL A 124 -6.61 -7.22 3.01
CA VAL A 124 -6.36 -7.88 1.72
C VAL A 124 -7.35 -9.00 1.44
N GLU A 125 -7.74 -9.77 2.46
CA GLU A 125 -8.63 -10.91 2.32
C GLU A 125 -10.02 -10.48 1.87
N ARG A 126 -10.53 -9.38 2.44
CA ARG A 126 -11.84 -8.83 2.06
C ARG A 126 -11.78 -8.12 0.71
N ARG A 127 -10.70 -7.39 0.41
CA ARG A 127 -10.54 -6.67 -0.87
C ARG A 127 -10.48 -7.62 -2.07
N TYR A 128 -9.92 -8.81 -1.89
CA TYR A 128 -9.70 -9.73 -3.01
C TYR A 128 -10.36 -11.11 -2.83
N GLY A 129 -11.23 -11.28 -1.83
CA GLY A 129 -11.95 -12.53 -1.63
C GLY A 129 -11.04 -13.74 -1.41
N LEU A 130 -9.92 -13.56 -0.68
CA LEU A 130 -8.89 -14.58 -0.44
C LEU A 130 -9.38 -15.65 0.54
N THR A 131 -10.34 -16.45 0.08
CA THR A 131 -10.96 -17.54 0.82
C THR A 131 -10.28 -18.87 0.49
N GLU A 132 -10.41 -19.84 1.39
CA GLU A 132 -9.94 -21.20 1.13
C GLU A 132 -10.57 -21.81 -0.14
N SER A 133 -11.83 -21.47 -0.44
CA SER A 133 -12.48 -21.85 -1.71
C SER A 133 -11.79 -21.25 -2.92
N ALA A 134 -11.45 -19.96 -2.88
CA ALA A 134 -10.76 -19.28 -3.97
C ALA A 134 -9.38 -19.89 -4.23
N PHE A 135 -8.63 -20.23 -3.16
CA PHE A 135 -7.35 -20.90 -3.31
C PHE A 135 -7.48 -22.32 -3.86
N ARG A 136 -8.53 -23.08 -3.51
CA ARG A 136 -8.79 -24.38 -4.13
C ARG A 136 -9.10 -24.26 -5.62
N GLU A 137 -9.90 -23.28 -6.00
CA GLU A 137 -10.20 -22.98 -7.40
C GLU A 137 -8.94 -22.57 -8.18
N ALA A 138 -8.12 -21.69 -7.60
CA ALA A 138 -6.83 -21.31 -8.17
C ALA A 138 -5.96 -22.55 -8.45
N ARG A 139 -5.78 -23.44 -7.47
CA ARG A 139 -4.99 -24.68 -7.67
C ARG A 139 -5.60 -25.66 -8.68
N ALA A 140 -6.93 -25.66 -8.81
CA ALA A 140 -7.65 -26.47 -9.78
C ALA A 140 -7.61 -25.90 -11.21
N THR A 141 -7.19 -24.64 -11.38
CA THR A 141 -7.01 -24.03 -12.71
C THR A 141 -5.88 -24.73 -13.47
N ASP A 142 -5.95 -24.69 -14.80
CA ASP A 142 -4.98 -25.29 -15.73
C ASP A 142 -3.53 -25.04 -15.27
N SER A 143 -2.75 -26.12 -15.18
CA SER A 143 -1.34 -26.04 -14.79
C SER A 143 -0.50 -25.21 -15.76
N ALA A 144 -0.84 -25.16 -17.04
CA ALA A 144 -0.16 -24.31 -18.01
C ALA A 144 -0.37 -22.83 -17.65
N LEU A 145 -1.58 -22.46 -17.25
CA LEU A 145 -1.87 -21.13 -16.74
C LEU A 145 -1.16 -20.83 -15.45
N ARG A 146 -0.54 -21.77 -14.72
CA ARG A 146 0.18 -21.55 -13.44
C ARG A 146 1.69 -21.82 -13.54
N ALA A 147 2.19 -22.04 -14.76
CA ALA A 147 3.57 -22.45 -14.98
C ALA A 147 4.57 -21.28 -14.86
N ASP A 148 4.11 -20.05 -15.03
CA ASP A 148 4.91 -18.81 -15.09
C ASP A 148 4.34 -17.69 -14.19
N ILE A 149 4.99 -16.52 -14.21
CA ILE A 149 4.59 -15.36 -13.42
C ILE A 149 3.66 -14.38 -14.15
N PHE A 150 3.33 -14.59 -15.42
CA PHE A 150 2.72 -13.58 -16.30
C PHE A 150 1.21 -13.45 -16.08
N ARG A 151 0.85 -12.71 -15.02
CA ARG A 151 -0.52 -12.52 -14.53
C ARG A 151 -0.58 -11.36 -13.54
N VAL A 152 -1.79 -11.07 -13.08
CA VAL A 152 -2.04 -10.21 -11.92
C VAL A 152 -1.79 -10.97 -10.62
N TRP A 153 -0.96 -10.41 -9.75
CA TRP A 153 -0.59 -10.91 -8.45
C TRP A 153 -1.15 -9.99 -7.35
N LEU A 154 -1.77 -10.59 -6.34
CA LEU A 154 -2.46 -9.91 -5.26
C LEU A 154 -1.56 -9.81 -4.03
N PRO A 155 -1.52 -8.67 -3.33
CA PRO A 155 -0.66 -8.50 -2.16
C PRO A 155 -1.06 -9.49 -1.06
N LEU A 156 -0.06 -10.20 -0.51
CA LEU A 156 -0.25 -11.15 0.59
C LEU A 156 0.59 -10.74 1.80
N GLU A 157 1.89 -10.58 1.61
CA GLU A 157 2.85 -10.17 2.64
C GLU A 157 3.61 -8.93 2.15
N ARG A 158 3.58 -7.85 2.92
CA ARG A 158 4.30 -6.61 2.60
C ARG A 158 5.67 -6.56 3.27
N PRO A 159 6.66 -5.90 2.65
CA PRO A 159 7.86 -5.49 3.34
C PRO A 159 7.50 -4.60 4.54
N ASN A 160 8.13 -4.81 5.69
CA ASN A 160 7.82 -4.06 6.92
C ASN A 160 8.48 -2.66 6.95
N THR A 161 8.52 -1.99 5.81
CA THR A 161 9.30 -0.76 5.61
C THR A 161 8.53 0.49 6.03
N GLY A 162 7.24 0.60 5.70
CA GLY A 162 6.42 1.77 6.04
C GLY A 162 6.00 1.91 7.51
N ALA A 163 6.14 0.86 8.34
CA ALA A 163 5.65 0.86 9.73
C ALA A 163 6.63 1.45 10.76
N GLY A 164 7.85 1.81 10.35
CA GLY A 164 8.89 2.36 11.24
C GLY A 164 9.46 1.35 12.24
N ASN A 165 9.11 0.07 12.08
CA ASN A 165 9.62 -1.02 12.90
C ASN A 165 10.94 -1.59 12.37
N THR A 166 11.32 -1.24 11.15
CA THR A 166 12.57 -1.69 10.53
C THR A 166 13.70 -0.74 10.91
N VAL A 167 14.75 -1.31 11.51
CA VAL A 167 15.98 -0.58 11.85
C VAL A 167 17.03 -0.92 10.81
N TYR A 168 17.41 0.05 9.99
CA TYR A 168 18.42 -0.13 8.96
C TYR A 168 19.84 0.08 9.51
N PRO A 169 20.82 -0.68 9.01
CA PRO A 169 22.23 -0.55 9.39
C PRO A 169 22.86 0.66 8.69
N LEU A 170 22.45 1.87 9.08
CA LEU A 170 22.89 3.11 8.44
C LEU A 170 24.35 3.47 8.77
N THR A 171 25.07 3.98 7.78
CA THR A 171 26.35 4.69 8.01
C THR A 171 26.12 6.01 8.76
N GLN A 172 27.19 6.65 9.22
CA GLN A 172 27.08 8.01 9.78
C GLN A 172 26.50 9.02 8.78
N ALA A 173 26.81 8.88 7.48
CA ALA A 173 26.26 9.72 6.44
C ALA A 173 24.75 9.47 6.26
N GLY A 174 24.32 8.22 6.18
CA GLY A 174 22.90 7.85 6.08
C GLY A 174 22.09 8.33 7.28
N GLN A 175 22.63 8.20 8.50
CA GLN A 175 21.99 8.73 9.71
C GLN A 175 21.81 10.25 9.67
N ALA A 176 22.82 10.99 9.17
CA ALA A 176 22.73 12.44 9.07
C ALA A 176 21.66 12.89 8.06
N VAL A 177 21.52 12.18 6.93
CA VAL A 177 20.46 12.45 5.94
C VAL A 177 19.08 12.14 6.50
N LEU A 178 18.89 10.95 7.10
CA LEU A 178 17.61 10.57 7.72
C LEU A 178 17.19 11.56 8.81
N ALA A 179 18.12 12.03 9.65
CA ALA A 179 17.83 13.00 10.71
C ALA A 179 17.33 14.36 10.19
N SER A 180 17.55 14.67 8.91
CA SER A 180 17.06 15.86 8.22
C SER A 180 15.76 15.65 7.45
N TRP A 181 15.21 14.42 7.46
CA TRP A 181 13.94 14.12 6.82
C TRP A 181 12.81 14.97 7.42
N ASN A 182 12.06 15.64 6.55
CA ASN A 182 10.82 16.27 6.91
C ASN A 182 9.67 15.45 6.30
N PRO A 183 8.79 14.83 7.10
CA PRO A 183 7.62 14.11 6.59
C PRO A 183 6.71 14.95 5.68
N GLU A 184 6.67 16.27 5.84
CA GLU A 184 5.90 17.16 4.95
C GLU A 184 6.53 17.31 3.55
N SER A 185 7.78 16.86 3.39
CA SER A 185 8.48 16.84 2.12
C SER A 185 8.30 15.55 1.33
N ASP A 186 7.55 14.58 1.88
CA ASP A 186 7.25 13.31 1.23
C ASP A 186 6.68 13.54 -0.19
N PRO A 187 7.32 13.01 -1.25
CA PRO A 187 6.83 13.11 -2.62
C PRO A 187 5.40 12.57 -2.81
N ALA A 188 4.97 11.57 -2.03
CA ALA A 188 3.63 11.00 -2.11
C ALA A 188 2.54 12.06 -1.84
N LEU A 189 2.80 13.03 -0.96
CA LEU A 189 1.90 14.15 -0.67
C LEU A 189 1.65 15.08 -1.87
N ARG A 190 2.46 14.97 -2.93
CA ARG A 190 2.35 15.76 -4.17
C ARG A 190 1.98 14.90 -5.38
N CYS A 191 1.44 13.72 -5.15
CA CYS A 191 1.17 12.73 -6.17
C CYS A 191 2.37 12.38 -7.06
N ILE A 192 3.59 12.40 -6.51
CA ILE A 192 4.80 11.98 -7.25
C ILE A 192 4.98 10.47 -7.03
N PRO A 193 4.89 9.63 -8.07
CA PRO A 193 5.07 8.19 -7.93
C PRO A 193 6.44 7.82 -7.36
N PRO A 194 6.53 6.80 -6.49
CA PRO A 194 7.80 6.30 -6.00
C PRO A 194 8.63 5.62 -7.09
N GLY A 195 9.93 5.49 -6.81
CA GLY A 195 10.86 4.64 -7.55
C GLY A 195 11.25 3.42 -6.74
N LEU A 196 12.30 2.71 -7.18
CA LEU A 196 12.79 1.55 -6.45
C LEU A 196 13.69 1.95 -5.26
N PRO A 197 13.63 1.18 -4.15
CA PRO A 197 12.78 -0.01 -3.92
C PRO A 197 11.36 0.33 -3.47
N THR A 198 11.07 1.57 -3.07
CA THR A 198 9.80 2.00 -2.46
C THR A 198 8.56 1.55 -3.23
N ALA A 199 8.58 1.61 -4.57
CA ALA A 199 7.49 1.19 -5.42
C ALA A 199 7.06 -0.27 -5.23
N MET A 200 7.95 -1.15 -4.75
CA MET A 200 7.64 -2.56 -4.50
C MET A 200 6.95 -2.78 -3.14
N ASP A 201 7.03 -1.81 -2.22
CA ASP A 201 6.19 -1.78 -1.02
C ASP A 201 4.79 -1.24 -1.40
N ASN A 202 4.07 -1.98 -2.25
CA ASN A 202 2.77 -1.60 -2.81
C ASN A 202 1.60 -2.37 -2.14
N PRO A 203 0.53 -1.71 -1.63
CA PRO A 203 -0.65 -2.34 -1.04
C PRO A 203 -1.68 -2.92 -2.02
N TYR A 204 -1.43 -2.83 -3.32
CA TYR A 204 -2.33 -3.18 -4.43
C TYR A 204 -1.69 -4.22 -5.36
N PRO A 205 -2.48 -4.79 -6.30
CA PRO A 205 -1.97 -5.81 -7.20
C PRO A 205 -0.83 -5.30 -8.09
N ILE A 206 0.00 -6.24 -8.54
CA ILE A 206 1.00 -6.03 -9.58
C ILE A 206 0.73 -6.98 -10.74
N GLU A 207 1.13 -6.63 -11.96
CA GLU A 207 0.95 -7.49 -13.14
C GLU A 207 2.27 -7.62 -13.89
N PHE A 208 2.68 -8.86 -14.15
CA PHE A 208 3.76 -9.15 -15.08
C PHE A 208 3.19 -9.44 -16.46
N VAL A 209 3.66 -8.72 -17.47
CA VAL A 209 3.27 -8.91 -18.87
C VAL A 209 4.50 -9.24 -19.70
N ASP A 210 4.48 -10.39 -20.37
CA ASP A 210 5.53 -10.77 -21.34
C ASP A 210 5.37 -9.97 -22.64
N ARG A 211 6.44 -9.31 -23.07
CA ARG A 211 6.56 -8.57 -24.33
C ARG A 211 7.62 -9.16 -25.26
N GLY A 212 8.10 -10.37 -25.00
CA GLY A 212 9.09 -11.07 -25.81
C GLY A 212 10.48 -10.50 -25.61
N GLY A 213 11.20 -11.00 -24.60
CA GLY A 213 12.53 -10.50 -24.20
C GLY A 213 12.48 -9.26 -23.30
N VAL A 214 11.29 -8.72 -23.08
CA VAL A 214 11.03 -7.63 -22.14
C VAL A 214 9.83 -8.00 -21.29
N ILE A 215 9.89 -7.70 -20.00
CA ILE A 215 8.81 -7.89 -19.05
C ILE A 215 8.34 -6.50 -18.61
N GLU A 216 7.06 -6.21 -18.79
CA GLU A 216 6.42 -5.04 -18.16
C GLU A 216 5.87 -5.47 -16.80
N LEU A 217 6.37 -4.86 -15.74
CA LEU A 217 5.80 -4.91 -14.40
C LEU A 217 4.93 -3.68 -14.19
N ARG A 218 3.62 -3.88 -14.11
CA ARG A 218 2.65 -2.84 -13.79
C ARG A 218 2.31 -2.91 -12.32
N LEU A 219 2.28 -1.76 -11.66
CA LEU A 219 1.91 -1.62 -10.27
C LEU A 219 0.60 -0.83 -10.24
N GLU A 220 -0.44 -1.39 -9.60
CA GLU A 220 -1.72 -0.70 -9.52
C GLU A 220 -1.59 0.62 -8.76
N GLU A 221 -0.74 0.69 -7.75
CA GLU A 221 -0.48 1.97 -7.08
C GLU A 221 0.31 2.91 -7.98
N TRP A 222 -0.07 4.19 -7.95
CA TRP A 222 0.59 5.26 -8.70
C TRP A 222 0.56 5.11 -10.22
N ASP A 223 -0.22 4.17 -10.77
CA ASP A 223 -0.13 3.71 -12.16
C ASP A 223 1.33 3.37 -12.53
N GLY A 224 2.05 2.74 -11.59
CA GLY A 224 3.46 2.45 -11.73
C GLY A 224 3.73 1.51 -12.91
N LEU A 225 4.78 1.82 -13.67
CA LEU A 225 5.24 0.99 -14.78
C LEU A 225 6.76 0.85 -14.69
N ARG A 226 7.21 -0.40 -14.74
CA ARG A 226 8.62 -0.76 -14.79
C ARG A 226 8.83 -1.76 -15.93
N THR A 227 9.89 -1.54 -16.69
CA THR A 227 10.36 -2.39 -17.76
C THR A 227 11.58 -3.16 -17.26
N ILE A 228 11.58 -4.47 -17.44
CA ILE A 228 12.68 -5.37 -17.09
C ILE A 228 13.12 -6.06 -18.38
N TYR A 229 14.39 -5.87 -18.75
CA TYR A 229 14.94 -6.45 -19.97
C TYR A 229 15.52 -7.82 -19.68
N VAL A 230 14.92 -8.88 -20.26
CA VAL A 230 15.38 -10.25 -20.07
C VAL A 230 16.45 -10.54 -21.11
N GLU A 231 17.69 -10.76 -20.67
CA GLU A 231 18.86 -10.94 -21.54
C GLU A 231 19.13 -9.70 -22.43
N GLY A 232 19.73 -8.64 -21.85
CA GLY A 232 20.08 -7.40 -22.55
C GLY A 232 20.76 -6.36 -21.63
N GLU A 233 21.01 -5.16 -22.13
CA GLU A 233 21.70 -4.08 -21.39
C GLU A 233 20.77 -3.22 -20.51
N GLY A 234 19.43 -3.35 -20.67
CA GLY A 234 18.49 -2.63 -19.82
C GLY A 234 18.15 -1.19 -20.24
N ASP A 235 18.49 -0.79 -21.47
CA ASP A 235 18.31 0.59 -21.94
C ASP A 235 16.94 0.85 -22.60
N PRO A 236 16.33 2.04 -22.37
CA PRO A 236 16.88 3.18 -21.62
C PRO A 236 16.65 3.11 -20.10
N VAL A 237 17.43 3.89 -19.35
CA VAL A 237 17.20 4.17 -17.91
C VAL A 237 15.82 4.79 -17.71
N GLN A 238 15.05 4.25 -16.77
CA GLN A 238 13.69 4.69 -16.48
C GLN A 238 13.69 5.70 -15.34
N PRO A 239 12.94 6.82 -15.44
CA PRO A 239 12.80 7.75 -14.33
C PRO A 239 12.33 7.04 -13.07
N ARG A 240 13.03 7.25 -11.95
CA ARG A 240 12.84 6.67 -10.60
C ARG A 240 13.06 5.16 -10.51
N MET A 241 12.83 4.42 -11.59
CA MET A 241 12.92 2.96 -11.65
C MET A 241 14.30 2.45 -12.10
N GLY A 242 15.15 3.32 -12.64
CA GLY A 242 16.51 2.94 -13.07
C GLY A 242 16.54 1.99 -14.27
N ARG A 243 17.66 1.27 -14.39
CA ARG A 243 17.92 0.25 -15.41
C ARG A 243 17.72 -1.13 -14.80
N SER A 244 16.74 -1.91 -15.26
CA SER A 244 16.45 -3.25 -14.72
C SER A 244 16.77 -4.35 -15.73
N VAL A 245 17.69 -5.25 -15.38
CA VAL A 245 18.10 -6.39 -16.21
C VAL A 245 17.74 -7.70 -15.51
N GLY A 246 16.93 -8.51 -16.18
CA GLY A 246 16.40 -9.76 -15.70
C GLY A 246 17.11 -10.99 -16.29
N ARG A 247 17.16 -12.05 -15.50
CA ARG A 247 17.55 -13.41 -15.94
C ARG A 247 16.69 -14.45 -15.24
N TRP A 248 16.47 -15.58 -15.89
CA TRP A 248 15.75 -16.70 -15.31
C TRP A 248 16.71 -17.69 -14.63
N GLU A 249 16.41 -18.02 -13.38
CA GLU A 249 17.10 -19.06 -12.60
C GLU A 249 16.07 -20.08 -12.12
N GLY A 250 15.83 -21.13 -12.91
CA GLY A 250 14.79 -22.11 -12.62
C GLY A 250 13.39 -21.49 -12.64
N ARG A 251 12.72 -21.44 -11.47
CA ARG A 251 11.39 -20.82 -11.30
C ARG A 251 11.46 -19.37 -10.81
N SER A 252 12.66 -18.80 -10.74
CA SER A 252 12.88 -17.45 -10.26
C SER A 252 13.27 -16.50 -11.39
N LEU A 253 12.65 -15.32 -11.43
CA LEU A 253 13.18 -14.17 -12.16
C LEU A 253 14.10 -13.40 -11.20
N VAL A 254 15.38 -13.28 -11.56
CA VAL A 254 16.33 -12.45 -10.81
C VAL A 254 16.58 -11.17 -11.59
N VAL A 255 16.44 -10.03 -10.93
CA VAL A 255 16.52 -8.71 -11.56
C VAL A 255 17.55 -7.87 -10.83
N GLU A 256 18.57 -7.41 -11.53
CA GLU A 256 19.48 -6.38 -11.04
C GLU A 256 18.99 -5.01 -11.50
N THR A 257 19.00 -4.02 -10.61
CA THR A 257 18.66 -2.63 -10.94
C THR A 257 19.72 -1.65 -10.47
N THR A 258 20.13 -0.75 -11.38
CA THR A 258 21.11 0.32 -11.17
C THR A 258 20.57 1.66 -11.68
N ASP A 259 21.34 2.74 -11.49
CA ASP A 259 21.08 4.06 -12.09
C ASP A 259 19.71 4.65 -11.70
N MET A 260 19.25 4.40 -10.48
CA MET A 260 18.01 4.95 -9.95
C MET A 260 18.24 6.39 -9.46
N ASP A 261 17.34 7.30 -9.82
CA ASP A 261 17.31 8.67 -9.32
C ASP A 261 16.31 8.86 -8.16
N TRP A 262 15.64 7.79 -7.71
CA TRP A 262 14.86 7.77 -6.47
C TRP A 262 15.77 7.65 -5.24
N ARG A 263 15.52 8.47 -4.22
CA ARG A 263 16.46 8.69 -3.10
C ARG A 263 15.99 8.15 -1.75
N TYR A 264 14.95 7.33 -1.77
CA TYR A 264 14.34 6.78 -0.57
C TYR A 264 14.19 5.27 -0.69
N VAL A 265 14.50 4.55 0.37
CA VAL A 265 14.18 3.11 0.50
C VAL A 265 12.73 2.93 0.95
N ASP A 266 12.25 3.85 1.78
CA ASP A 266 10.89 3.89 2.32
C ASP A 266 10.40 5.32 2.49
N ASP A 267 9.14 5.47 2.85
CA ASP A 267 8.46 6.75 3.01
C ASP A 267 8.67 7.36 4.40
N LEU A 268 9.62 6.80 5.16
CA LEU A 268 10.08 7.36 6.43
C LEU A 268 11.39 8.12 6.24
N GLY A 269 11.84 8.28 5.00
CA GLY A 269 13.01 9.08 4.63
C GLY A 269 14.32 8.31 4.68
N THR A 270 14.30 6.98 4.80
CA THR A 270 15.51 6.16 4.77
C THR A 270 16.25 6.41 3.44
N PRO A 271 17.49 6.93 3.44
CA PRO A 271 18.12 7.44 2.23
C PRO A 271 18.66 6.32 1.33
N GLN A 272 18.69 6.62 0.03
CA GLN A 272 19.35 5.83 -1.01
C GLN A 272 20.20 6.75 -1.91
N SER A 273 21.42 6.31 -2.25
CA SER A 273 22.37 7.04 -3.09
C SER A 273 22.23 6.68 -4.58
N GLU A 274 23.02 7.33 -5.44
CA GLU A 274 23.13 6.96 -6.85
C GLU A 274 23.95 5.71 -7.11
N ASP A 275 24.77 5.30 -6.13
CA ASP A 275 25.59 4.09 -6.16
C ASP A 275 24.81 2.84 -5.72
N ALA A 276 23.52 3.00 -5.42
CA ALA A 276 22.68 1.90 -4.99
C ALA A 276 22.50 0.87 -6.11
N VAL A 277 22.59 -0.40 -5.74
CA VAL A 277 22.28 -1.56 -6.60
C VAL A 277 21.25 -2.42 -5.87
N ILE A 278 20.18 -2.78 -6.56
CA ILE A 278 19.12 -3.64 -6.02
C ILE A 278 19.10 -4.95 -6.80
N GLU A 279 19.36 -6.08 -6.12
CA GLU A 279 19.13 -7.41 -6.67
C GLU A 279 17.82 -7.97 -6.11
N GLU A 280 16.83 -8.13 -6.98
CA GLU A 280 15.53 -8.71 -6.66
C GLU A 280 15.43 -10.15 -7.14
N ARG A 281 14.69 -10.98 -6.40
CA ARG A 281 14.35 -12.35 -6.78
C ARG A 281 12.86 -12.58 -6.61
N PHE A 282 12.16 -12.83 -7.70
CA PHE A 282 10.76 -13.24 -7.74
C PHE A 282 10.68 -14.75 -7.94
N THR A 283 10.21 -15.51 -6.96
CA THR A 283 10.21 -16.99 -6.98
C THR A 283 8.79 -17.54 -6.99
N LEU A 284 8.44 -18.26 -8.05
CA LEU A 284 7.13 -18.88 -8.20
C LEU A 284 7.04 -20.22 -7.46
N SER A 285 6.06 -20.35 -6.56
CA SER A 285 5.78 -21.59 -5.83
C SER A 285 5.51 -22.77 -6.77
N GLU A 286 5.72 -24.01 -6.31
CA GLU A 286 5.47 -25.21 -7.12
C GLU A 286 4.01 -25.32 -7.58
N ASP A 287 3.06 -24.92 -6.74
CA ASP A 287 1.64 -24.88 -7.08
C ASP A 287 1.24 -23.66 -7.92
N GLY A 288 2.16 -22.72 -8.14
CA GLY A 288 2.03 -21.58 -9.04
C GLY A 288 1.02 -20.51 -8.59
N ILE A 289 0.69 -20.47 -7.29
CA ILE A 289 -0.26 -19.50 -6.73
C ILE A 289 0.35 -18.54 -5.69
N ARG A 290 1.65 -18.69 -5.38
CA ARG A 290 2.42 -17.78 -4.53
C ARG A 290 3.66 -17.32 -5.29
N LEU A 291 3.95 -16.03 -5.19
CA LEU A 291 5.15 -15.39 -5.72
C LEU A 291 5.89 -14.76 -4.55
N ASP A 292 6.97 -15.39 -4.12
CA ASP A 292 7.87 -14.84 -3.10
C ASP A 292 8.78 -13.79 -3.72
N TRP A 293 9.05 -12.72 -2.99
CA TRP A 293 9.96 -11.66 -3.41
C TRP A 293 10.94 -11.31 -2.31
N GLU A 294 12.20 -11.18 -2.72
CA GLU A 294 13.30 -10.69 -1.91
C GLU A 294 14.04 -9.63 -2.71
N ALA A 295 14.43 -8.53 -2.06
CA ALA A 295 15.30 -7.51 -2.61
C ALA A 295 16.49 -7.30 -1.69
N ARG A 296 17.70 -7.45 -2.23
CA ARG A 296 18.95 -7.07 -1.57
C ARG A 296 19.42 -5.73 -2.11
N ILE A 297 19.46 -4.73 -1.24
CA ILE A 297 19.86 -3.36 -1.54
C ILE A 297 21.29 -3.16 -1.04
N SER A 298 22.21 -2.86 -1.95
CA SER A 298 23.61 -2.54 -1.63
C SER A 298 23.86 -1.06 -1.94
N ASP A 299 24.12 -0.28 -0.91
CA ASP A 299 24.45 1.15 -1.03
C ASP A 299 25.49 1.51 0.05
N PRO A 300 26.80 1.48 -0.27
CA PRO A 300 27.86 1.70 0.71
C PRO A 300 27.92 3.15 1.22
N VAL A 301 27.22 4.09 0.58
CA VAL A 301 27.13 5.47 1.07
C VAL A 301 26.21 5.53 2.29
N ASN A 302 25.05 4.87 2.22
CA ASN A 302 24.03 4.97 3.25
C ASN A 302 23.97 3.79 4.22
N PHE A 303 24.41 2.58 3.83
CA PHE A 303 24.36 1.38 4.67
C PHE A 303 25.75 0.78 4.96
N THR A 304 25.94 0.27 6.17
CA THR A 304 27.17 -0.45 6.57
C THR A 304 27.22 -1.88 6.04
N GLU A 305 26.07 -2.44 5.67
CA GLU A 305 25.91 -3.75 5.04
C GLU A 305 24.64 -3.76 4.17
N PRO A 306 24.52 -4.70 3.20
CA PRO A 306 23.33 -4.76 2.37
C PRO A 306 22.04 -4.98 3.18
N VAL A 307 21.01 -4.25 2.83
CA VAL A 307 19.66 -4.36 3.41
C VAL A 307 18.85 -5.39 2.64
N VAL A 308 18.02 -6.16 3.33
CA VAL A 308 17.12 -7.13 2.70
C VAL A 308 15.66 -6.75 2.99
N MET A 309 14.87 -6.62 1.93
CA MET A 309 13.42 -6.51 1.98
C MET A 309 12.81 -7.81 1.46
N ALA A 310 11.68 -8.23 2.03
CA ALA A 310 10.98 -9.41 1.56
C ALA A 310 9.46 -9.22 1.65
N GLY A 311 8.75 -9.93 0.80
CA GLY A 311 7.30 -9.92 0.73
C GLY A 311 6.81 -11.07 -0.14
N ALA A 312 5.49 -11.15 -0.31
CA ALA A 312 4.90 -12.14 -1.19
C ALA A 312 3.58 -11.65 -1.76
N TRP A 313 3.30 -12.15 -2.96
CA TRP A 313 1.99 -12.05 -3.58
C TRP A 313 1.37 -13.44 -3.73
N THR A 314 0.05 -13.43 -3.91
CA THR A 314 -0.72 -14.63 -4.22
C THR A 314 -1.58 -14.42 -5.46
N TRP A 315 -2.10 -15.51 -6.02
CA TRP A 315 -2.97 -15.46 -7.18
C TRP A 315 -4.26 -16.23 -6.91
N VAL A 316 -5.38 -15.55 -7.17
CA VAL A 316 -6.68 -16.18 -7.43
C VAL A 316 -7.24 -15.59 -8.73
N PRO A 317 -8.04 -16.36 -9.51
CA PRO A 317 -8.57 -15.89 -10.79
C PRO A 317 -9.50 -14.67 -10.67
N GLY A 318 -9.64 -13.90 -11.76
CA GLY A 318 -10.69 -12.87 -11.90
C GLY A 318 -10.32 -11.46 -11.44
N HIS A 319 -9.06 -11.20 -11.09
CA HIS A 319 -8.59 -9.87 -10.72
C HIS A 319 -7.83 -9.16 -11.84
N GLU A 320 -7.97 -7.84 -11.87
CA GLU A 320 -7.33 -6.93 -12.81
C GLU A 320 -6.65 -5.78 -12.07
N ILE A 321 -5.66 -5.18 -12.75
CA ILE A 321 -5.07 -3.89 -12.36
C ILE A 321 -6.10 -2.79 -12.64
N LYS A 322 -6.42 -2.02 -11.60
CA LYS A 322 -7.20 -0.78 -11.73
C LYS A 322 -6.26 0.40 -11.94
N SER A 323 -6.78 1.47 -12.55
CA SER A 323 -6.01 2.72 -12.62
C SER A 323 -6.03 3.43 -11.27
N PHE A 324 -4.92 4.06 -10.89
CA PHE A 324 -4.80 4.82 -9.65
C PHE A 324 -5.21 6.28 -9.84
N ASN A 325 -4.68 6.99 -10.84
CA ASN A 325 -4.97 8.39 -11.09
C ASN A 325 -4.90 9.26 -9.83
N CYS A 326 -3.74 9.30 -9.16
CA CYS A 326 -3.57 10.18 -8.00
C CYS A 326 -3.89 11.63 -8.37
N ALA A 327 -4.66 12.29 -7.52
CA ALA A 327 -4.94 13.71 -7.64
C ALA A 327 -4.89 14.37 -6.25
N LEU A 328 -4.60 15.67 -6.24
CA LEU A 328 -4.69 16.48 -5.04
C LEU A 328 -6.04 17.22 -5.01
N PRO A 329 -6.60 17.50 -3.82
CA PRO A 329 -7.72 18.44 -3.70
C PRO A 329 -7.34 19.79 -4.29
N GLU A 330 -8.28 20.43 -4.99
CA GLU A 330 -8.06 21.81 -5.40
C GLU A 330 -7.98 22.71 -4.15
N PRO A 331 -7.07 23.69 -4.09
CA PRO A 331 -7.05 24.62 -2.98
C PRO A 331 -8.39 25.36 -2.90
N ALA A 332 -8.97 25.44 -1.70
CA ALA A 332 -10.19 26.21 -1.48
C ALA A 332 -9.95 27.66 -1.94
N ASN A 333 -10.79 28.14 -2.87
CA ASN A 333 -10.73 29.49 -3.43
C ASN A 333 -11.10 30.57 -2.42
#